data_AF-A0A0Q6GLF5-F1
#
_entry.id   AF-A0A0Q6GLF5-F1
#
_cell.length_a   1.000
_cell.length_b   1.000
_cell.length_c   1.000
_cell.angle_alpha   90.00
_cell.angle_beta   90.00
_cell.angle_gamma   90.00
#
_symmetry.space_group_name_H-M   'P 1'
#
loop_
_entity.id
_entity.type
_entity.pdbx_description
1 polymer ?
#
loop_
_entity_poly.entity_id
_entity_poly.type
_entity_poly.pdbx_seq_one_letter_code
_entity_poly.pdbx_strand_id
1 'polypeptide(L)'
;MSSSRGTDKGGQTTAPASISSIPLTDVDSRSNPSTASIGTLVKDATAQVSTLVRAEVELAKAEVTGEIKKGLQGSVLFILALAVLIFSSFFFFFFLAELLNVWVTRWLAFLIVFLIMIVITALLAFLGYLRVKKLRKPAKTIDSLKAASSVLPGQGDSSAKQLDALDVRAPLSR
;
A
#
# COMPACT_ATOMS: atom_id res chain seq x y z
N MET A 1 68.94 -0.31 44.39
CA MET A 1 69.25 1.01 44.99
C MET A 1 67.94 1.69 45.37
N SER A 2 67.86 2.15 46.63
CA SER A 2 66.95 3.15 47.22
C SER A 2 65.43 2.92 47.15
N SER A 3 64.77 2.50 48.24
CA SER A 3 64.32 3.28 49.42
C SER A 3 62.97 3.97 49.15
N SER A 4 61.86 3.44 49.67
CA SER A 4 61.30 3.68 51.01
C SER A 4 60.76 5.10 51.19
N ARG A 5 59.42 5.20 51.27
CA ARG A 5 58.74 6.17 52.12
C ARG A 5 57.32 5.69 52.42
N GLY A 6 57.12 5.15 53.61
CA GLY A 6 55.81 5.09 54.23
C GLY A 6 55.48 6.45 54.85
N THR A 7 54.19 6.76 54.96
CA THR A 7 53.62 7.39 56.15
C THR A 7 52.13 7.12 56.19
N ASP A 8 51.78 6.52 57.31
CA ASP A 8 50.48 6.18 57.85
C ASP A 8 49.68 7.43 58.24
N LYS A 9 48.35 7.37 58.10
CA LYS A 9 47.41 8.13 58.93
C LYS A 9 46.09 7.36 59.03
N GLY A 10 45.91 6.76 60.20
CA GLY A 10 44.64 6.23 60.65
C GLY A 10 43.53 7.29 60.75
N GLY A 11 42.31 6.82 60.55
CA GLY A 11 41.06 7.58 60.69
C GLY A 11 39.89 6.62 60.53
N GLN A 12 39.28 6.27 61.66
CA GLN A 12 38.29 5.24 61.88
C GLN A 12 36.97 5.38 61.08
N THR A 13 36.40 4.22 60.76
CA THR A 13 34.97 3.87 60.62
C THR A 13 33.91 4.96 60.85
N THR A 14 32.98 5.10 59.90
CA THR A 14 31.52 4.92 60.08
C THR A 14 30.79 5.17 58.74
N ALA A 15 30.07 4.17 58.23
CA ALA A 15 28.99 4.41 57.26
C ALA A 15 27.80 5.03 58.02
N PRO A 16 26.97 5.91 57.40
CA PRO A 16 25.95 5.38 56.49
C PRO A 16 25.60 6.25 55.27
N ALA A 17 25.02 5.57 54.27
CA ALA A 17 23.93 6.05 53.43
C ALA A 17 24.03 7.44 52.79
N SER A 18 24.54 7.49 51.56
CA SER A 18 24.03 8.42 50.56
C SER A 18 23.90 7.70 49.22
N ILE A 19 22.89 6.83 49.16
CA ILE A 19 22.36 6.33 47.91
C ILE A 19 21.96 7.56 47.11
N SER A 20 22.68 7.77 46.01
CA SER A 20 22.37 8.71 44.95
C SER A 20 20.87 8.71 44.73
N SER A 21 20.24 9.83 45.11
CA SER A 21 18.82 10.06 44.95
C SER A 21 18.49 9.91 43.48
N ILE A 22 17.97 8.73 43.12
CA ILE A 22 17.13 8.56 41.94
C ILE A 22 16.15 9.73 42.01
N PRO A 23 16.13 10.65 41.03
CA PRO A 23 15.04 11.59 40.95
C PRO A 23 13.80 10.75 40.71
N LEU A 24 13.06 10.48 41.77
CA LEU A 24 11.63 10.26 41.69
C LEU A 24 11.09 11.56 41.12
N THR A 25 11.09 11.68 39.79
CA THR A 25 9.92 12.25 39.16
C THR A 25 8.81 11.32 39.58
N ASP A 26 8.17 11.65 40.72
CA ASP A 26 6.86 11.17 41.01
C ASP A 26 6.09 11.33 39.71
N VAL A 27 5.61 10.20 39.19
CA VAL A 27 4.51 10.24 38.25
C VAL A 27 3.39 10.87 39.06
N ASP A 28 3.33 12.20 39.03
CA ASP A 28 2.30 13.00 39.64
C ASP A 28 0.97 12.39 39.20
N SER A 29 0.31 11.71 40.13
CA SER A 29 -1.03 12.08 40.54
C SER A 29 -2.02 12.35 39.40
N ARG A 30 -1.99 11.57 38.32
CA ARG A 30 -3.18 11.43 37.47
C ARG A 30 -4.12 10.53 38.23
N SER A 31 -5.05 11.18 38.93
CA SER A 31 -6.19 10.64 39.65
C SER A 31 -5.94 10.21 41.09
N ASN A 32 -6.51 10.99 42.00
CA ASN A 32 -7.14 10.44 43.19
C ASN A 32 -7.92 9.15 42.80
N PRO A 33 -7.61 7.97 43.37
CA PRO A 33 -8.25 6.70 43.01
C PRO A 33 -9.75 6.67 43.34
N SER A 34 -10.25 7.64 44.11
CA SER A 34 -11.69 7.83 44.35
C SER A 34 -12.41 8.69 43.28
N THR A 35 -11.70 9.24 42.28
CA THR A 35 -12.28 10.05 41.19
C THR A 35 -11.86 9.65 39.76
N ALA A 36 -11.02 8.62 39.57
CA ALA A 36 -10.86 8.01 38.25
C ALA A 36 -12.14 7.24 37.90
N SER A 37 -13.04 7.89 37.16
CA SER A 37 -14.25 7.21 36.68
C SER A 37 -13.86 6.13 35.68
N ILE A 38 -14.64 5.04 35.61
CA ILE A 38 -14.49 4.00 34.57
C ILE A 38 -14.41 4.63 33.16
N GLY A 39 -15.11 5.75 32.94
CA GLY A 39 -15.05 6.51 31.69
C GLY A 39 -13.67 7.11 31.38
N THR A 40 -12.90 7.54 32.38
CA THR A 40 -11.51 8.01 32.18
C THR A 40 -10.55 6.87 31.84
N LEU A 41 -10.71 5.70 32.46
CA LEU A 41 -9.91 4.50 32.15
C LEU A 41 -10.16 3.98 30.72
N VAL A 42 -11.43 3.92 30.30
CA VAL A 42 -11.80 3.50 28.95
C VAL A 42 -11.28 4.50 27.90
N LYS A 43 -11.36 5.80 28.18
CA LYS A 43 -10.82 6.84 27.31
C LYS A 43 -9.30 6.70 27.13
N ASP A 44 -8.56 6.51 28.22
CA ASP A 44 -7.10 6.39 28.17
C ASP A 44 -6.64 5.08 27.52
N ALA A 45 -7.33 3.96 27.78
CA ALA A 45 -7.07 2.69 27.11
C ALA A 45 -7.34 2.78 25.60
N THR A 46 -8.46 3.42 25.20
CA THR A 46 -8.79 3.63 23.78
C THR A 46 -7.75 4.52 23.09
N ALA A 47 -7.28 5.57 23.76
CA ALA A 47 -6.23 6.44 23.24
C ALA A 47 -4.91 5.70 23.01
N GLN A 48 -4.53 4.78 23.90
CA GLN A 48 -3.34 3.95 23.73
C GLN A 48 -3.48 2.96 22.58
N VAL A 49 -4.64 2.30 22.45
CA VAL A 49 -4.92 1.41 21.32
C VAL A 49 -4.89 2.18 20.00
N SER A 50 -5.49 3.38 19.93
CA SER A 50 -5.39 4.25 18.75
C SER A 50 -3.94 4.62 18.42
N THR A 51 -3.10 4.82 19.43
CA THR A 51 -1.68 5.15 19.24
C THR A 51 -0.90 3.96 18.69
N LEU A 52 -1.14 2.75 19.21
CA LEU A 52 -0.52 1.51 18.69
C LEU A 52 -0.95 1.21 17.25
N VAL A 53 -2.25 1.28 16.97
CA VAL A 53 -2.77 1.05 15.61
C VAL A 53 -2.17 2.07 14.64
N ARG A 54 -2.05 3.34 15.05
CA ARG A 54 -1.43 4.37 14.23
C ARG A 54 0.05 4.07 13.96
N ALA A 55 0.80 3.64 14.98
CA ALA A 55 2.20 3.26 14.85
C ALA A 55 2.39 2.05 13.92
N GLU A 56 1.54 1.02 14.04
CA GLU A 56 1.58 -0.16 13.18
C GLU A 56 1.29 0.21 11.71
N VAL A 57 0.31 1.08 11.49
CA VAL A 57 -0.02 1.59 10.15
C VAL A 57 1.11 2.45 9.59
N GLU A 58 1.74 3.29 10.40
CA GLU A 58 2.86 4.13 9.96
C GLU A 58 4.08 3.29 9.59
N LEU A 59 4.36 2.23 10.35
CA LEU A 59 5.41 1.28 10.05
C LEU A 59 5.11 0.51 8.75
N ALA A 60 3.92 -0.10 8.65
CA ALA A 60 3.50 -0.83 7.45
C ALA A 60 3.49 0.08 6.21
N LYS A 61 3.06 1.33 6.37
CA LYS A 61 3.12 2.34 5.30
C LYS A 61 4.56 2.63 4.89
N ALA A 62 5.49 2.76 5.84
CA ALA A 62 6.90 3.01 5.53
C ALA A 62 7.53 1.83 4.76
N GLU A 63 7.26 0.60 5.20
CA GLU A 63 7.73 -0.63 4.55
C GLU A 63 7.18 -0.76 3.12
N VAL A 64 5.85 -0.70 2.97
CA VAL A 64 5.19 -0.81 1.67
C VAL A 64 5.59 0.33 0.74
N THR A 65 5.72 1.57 1.23
CA THR A 65 6.18 2.70 0.39
C THR A 65 7.62 2.49 -0.09
N GLY A 66 8.49 1.92 0.75
CA GLY A 66 9.85 1.56 0.38
C GLY A 66 9.89 0.50 -0.72
N GLU A 67 9.06 -0.54 -0.61
CA GLU A 67 8.92 -1.58 -1.63
C GLU A 67 8.38 -1.04 -2.95
N ILE A 68 7.33 -0.22 -2.90
CA ILE A 68 6.75 0.43 -4.09
C ILE A 68 7.80 1.28 -4.78
N LYS A 69 8.59 2.06 -4.04
CA LYS A 69 9.63 2.91 -4.62
C LYS A 69 10.73 2.09 -5.32
N LYS A 70 11.16 0.98 -4.70
CA LYS A 70 12.13 0.04 -5.30
C LYS A 70 11.55 -0.62 -6.56
N GLY A 71 10.30 -1.08 -6.49
CA GLY A 71 9.58 -1.65 -7.63
C GLY A 71 9.43 -0.66 -8.78
N LEU A 72 9.11 0.60 -8.47
CA LEU A 72 8.99 1.67 -9.45
C LEU A 72 10.33 1.96 -10.12
N GLN A 73 11.42 2.09 -9.35
CA GLN A 73 12.76 2.28 -9.90
C GLN A 73 13.17 1.12 -10.81
N GLY A 74 12.90 -0.13 -10.41
CA GLY A 74 13.14 -1.31 -11.27
C GLY A 74 12.29 -1.30 -12.54
N SER A 75 11.04 -0.84 -12.46
CA SER A 75 10.14 -0.76 -13.61
C SER A 75 10.60 0.23 -14.67
N VAL A 76 11.34 1.29 -14.31
CA VAL A 76 11.88 2.26 -15.28
C VAL A 76 12.81 1.56 -16.27
N LEU A 77 13.73 0.73 -15.79
CA LEU A 77 14.64 -0.03 -16.66
C LEU A 77 13.86 -1.02 -17.54
N PHE A 78 12.83 -1.65 -17.00
CA PHE A 78 11.99 -2.57 -17.78
C PHE A 78 11.21 -1.84 -18.88
N ILE A 79 10.65 -0.66 -18.59
CA ILE A 79 9.96 0.18 -19.57
C ILE A 79 10.93 0.62 -20.67
N LEU A 80 12.14 1.07 -20.30
CA LEU A 80 13.18 1.44 -21.26
C LEU A 80 13.61 0.24 -22.11
N ALA A 81 13.84 -0.92 -21.50
CA ALA A 81 14.18 -2.14 -22.22
C ALA A 81 13.07 -2.58 -23.18
N LEU A 82 11.80 -2.51 -22.76
CA LEU A 82 10.66 -2.82 -23.61
C LEU A 82 10.52 -1.81 -24.75
N ALA A 83 10.73 -0.53 -24.50
CA ALA A 83 10.73 0.50 -25.54
C ALA A 83 11.82 0.21 -26.58
N VAL A 84 13.05 -0.05 -26.15
CA VAL A 84 14.16 -0.45 -27.04
C VAL A 84 13.80 -1.72 -27.81
N LEU A 85 13.26 -2.75 -27.15
CA LEU A 85 12.86 -3.99 -27.81
C LEU A 85 11.78 -3.75 -28.88
N ILE A 86 10.77 -2.93 -28.61
CA ILE A 86 9.72 -2.59 -29.58
C ILE A 86 10.31 -1.85 -30.79
N PHE A 87 11.15 -0.84 -30.56
CA PHE A 87 11.81 -0.10 -31.66
C PHE A 87 12.77 -1.00 -32.44
N SER A 88 13.58 -1.82 -31.77
CA SER A 88 14.52 -2.76 -32.39
C SER A 88 13.81 -3.87 -33.16
N SER A 89 12.62 -4.29 -32.74
CA SER A 89 11.84 -5.32 -33.45
C SER A 89 11.52 -4.90 -34.89
N PHE A 90 11.20 -3.61 -35.12
CA PHE A 90 10.99 -3.09 -36.47
C PHE A 90 12.23 -3.32 -37.37
N PHE A 91 13.42 -2.96 -36.88
CA PHE A 91 14.67 -3.18 -37.60
C PHE A 91 15.01 -4.68 -37.75
N PHE A 92 14.69 -5.50 -36.75
CA PHE A 92 14.91 -6.94 -36.80
C PHE A 92 14.10 -7.61 -37.93
N PHE A 93 12.82 -7.25 -38.10
CA PHE A 93 12.01 -7.80 -39.19
C PHE A 93 12.47 -7.29 -40.56
N PHE A 94 12.90 -6.02 -40.66
CA PHE A 94 13.50 -5.51 -41.88
C PHE A 94 14.80 -6.27 -42.23
N PHE A 95 15.67 -6.47 -41.24
CA PHE A 95 16.87 -7.29 -41.38
C PHE A 95 16.52 -8.73 -41.82
N LEU A 96 15.50 -9.35 -41.24
CA LEU A 96 15.10 -10.71 -41.59
C LEU A 96 14.61 -10.79 -43.05
N ALA A 97 13.86 -9.79 -43.51
CA ALA A 97 13.42 -9.71 -44.90
C ALA A 97 14.62 -9.51 -45.85
N GLU A 98 15.57 -8.65 -45.51
CA GLU A 98 16.77 -8.44 -46.32
C GLU A 98 17.70 -9.65 -46.30
N LEU A 99 17.77 -10.38 -45.18
CA LEU A 99 18.50 -11.64 -45.08
C LEU A 99 17.89 -12.68 -46.02
N LEU A 100 16.55 -12.81 -46.03
CA LEU A 100 15.85 -13.72 -46.93
C LEU A 100 15.99 -13.33 -48.41
N ASN A 101 16.17 -12.05 -48.73
CA ASN A 101 16.41 -11.55 -50.08
C ASN A 101 17.67 -12.16 -50.74
N VAL A 102 18.57 -12.78 -49.98
CA VAL A 102 19.72 -13.53 -50.52
C VAL A 102 19.28 -14.79 -51.29
N TRP A 103 18.16 -15.42 -50.89
CA TRP A 103 17.67 -16.65 -51.50
C TRP A 103 16.41 -16.46 -52.36
N VAL A 104 15.61 -15.42 -52.11
CA VAL A 104 14.36 -15.15 -52.82
C VAL A 104 14.26 -13.70 -53.29
N THR A 105 13.36 -13.40 -54.24
CA THR A 105 13.14 -12.02 -54.69
C THR A 105 12.68 -11.13 -53.53
N ARG A 106 13.20 -9.90 -53.46
CA ARG A 106 12.92 -8.93 -52.39
C ARG A 106 11.45 -8.84 -51.98
N TRP A 107 10.52 -8.66 -52.93
CA TRP A 107 9.09 -8.54 -52.60
C TRP A 107 8.53 -9.78 -51.91
N LEU A 108 9.01 -10.98 -52.28
CA LEU A 108 8.57 -12.24 -51.70
C LEU A 108 9.16 -12.44 -50.30
N ALA A 109 10.40 -11.99 -50.07
CA ALA A 109 11.02 -12.02 -48.74
C ALA A 109 10.18 -11.24 -47.71
N PHE A 110 9.77 -10.02 -48.04
CA PHE A 110 8.90 -9.21 -47.18
C PHE A 110 7.54 -9.87 -46.95
N LEU A 111 6.96 -10.51 -47.97
CA LEU A 111 5.69 -11.22 -47.82
C LEU A 111 5.81 -12.43 -46.87
N ILE A 112 6.89 -13.20 -46.96
CA ILE A 112 7.15 -14.34 -46.07
C ILE A 112 7.30 -13.87 -44.62
N VAL A 113 8.09 -12.84 -44.37
CA VAL A 113 8.26 -12.28 -43.00
C VAL A 113 6.92 -11.78 -42.45
N PHE A 114 6.12 -11.11 -43.28
CA PHE A 114 4.78 -10.66 -42.90
C PHE A 114 3.86 -11.83 -42.48
N LEU A 115 3.85 -12.93 -43.24
CA LEU A 115 3.08 -14.12 -42.88
C LEU A 115 3.56 -14.75 -41.57
N ILE A 116 4.88 -14.83 -41.36
CA ILE A 116 5.46 -15.30 -40.09
C ILE A 116 4.97 -14.43 -38.92
N MET A 117 4.93 -13.11 -39.08
CA MET A 117 4.42 -12.20 -38.05
C MET A 117 2.94 -12.42 -37.75
N ILE A 118 2.10 -12.67 -38.76
CA ILE A 118 0.69 -13.02 -38.55
C ILE A 118 0.56 -14.30 -37.73
N VAL A 119 1.33 -15.34 -38.06
CA VAL A 119 1.28 -16.62 -37.33
C VAL A 119 1.70 -16.43 -35.87
N ILE A 120 2.80 -15.74 -35.62
CA ILE A 120 3.27 -15.44 -34.26
C ILE A 120 2.21 -14.63 -33.49
N THR A 121 1.64 -13.60 -34.12
CA THR A 121 0.60 -12.76 -33.52
C THR A 121 -0.64 -13.57 -33.16
N ALA A 122 -1.09 -14.45 -34.05
CA ALA A 122 -2.24 -15.32 -33.81
C ALA A 122 -1.99 -16.27 -32.63
N LEU A 123 -0.79 -16.87 -32.55
CA LEU A 123 -0.40 -17.73 -31.43
C LEU A 123 -0.36 -16.97 -30.11
N LEU A 124 0.28 -15.79 -30.08
CA LEU A 124 0.35 -14.95 -28.87
C LEU A 124 -1.03 -14.48 -28.42
N ALA A 125 -1.87 -14.02 -29.35
CA ALA A 125 -3.24 -13.62 -29.07
C ALA A 125 -4.07 -14.79 -28.53
N PHE A 126 -3.90 -15.99 -29.10
CA PHE A 126 -4.58 -17.20 -28.63
C PHE A 126 -4.13 -17.62 -27.22
N LEU A 127 -2.81 -17.63 -26.95
CA LEU A 127 -2.28 -17.91 -25.60
C LEU A 127 -2.75 -16.86 -24.59
N GLY A 128 -2.77 -15.58 -24.97
CA GLY A 128 -3.30 -14.48 -24.17
C GLY A 128 -4.79 -14.68 -23.86
N TYR A 129 -5.59 -15.01 -24.87
CA TYR A 129 -7.00 -15.33 -24.71
C TYR A 129 -7.23 -16.51 -23.75
N LEU A 130 -6.46 -17.59 -23.89
CA LEU A 130 -6.53 -18.74 -22.97
C LEU A 130 -6.17 -18.36 -21.54
N ARG A 131 -5.19 -17.46 -21.35
CA ARG A 131 -4.80 -16.99 -20.02
C ARG A 131 -5.89 -16.14 -19.38
N VAL A 132 -6.48 -15.22 -20.14
CA VAL A 132 -7.59 -14.36 -19.68
C VAL A 132 -8.83 -15.18 -19.39
N LYS A 133 -9.17 -16.16 -20.23
CA LYS A 133 -10.32 -17.04 -20.02
C LYS A 133 -10.21 -17.89 -18.75
N LYS A 134 -8.98 -18.22 -18.33
CA LYS A 134 -8.72 -18.94 -17.06
C LYS A 134 -8.85 -18.04 -15.82
N LEU A 135 -8.88 -16.71 -15.97
CA LEU A 135 -9.13 -15.81 -14.86
C LEU A 135 -10.62 -15.88 -14.50
N ARG A 136 -10.96 -16.60 -13.43
CA ARG A 136 -12.31 -16.56 -12.82
C ARG A 136 -12.58 -15.11 -12.39
N LYS A 137 -13.69 -14.54 -12.84
CA LYS A 137 -14.18 -13.24 -12.33
C LYS A 137 -14.18 -13.32 -10.79
N PRO A 138 -13.70 -12.29 -10.07
CA PRO A 138 -13.67 -12.31 -8.60
C PRO A 138 -15.10 -12.26 -8.05
N ALA A 139 -15.76 -13.43 -8.03
CA ALA A 139 -17.17 -13.60 -7.66
C ALA A 139 -17.42 -13.04 -6.26
N LYS A 140 -16.51 -13.33 -5.31
CA LYS A 140 -16.61 -12.82 -3.93
C LYS A 140 -16.57 -11.29 -3.85
N THR A 141 -15.76 -10.62 -4.67
CA THR A 141 -15.71 -9.15 -4.71
C THR A 141 -17.00 -8.58 -5.30
N ILE A 142 -17.53 -9.20 -6.35
CA ILE A 142 -18.81 -8.79 -6.96
C ILE A 142 -19.96 -8.99 -5.96
N ASP A 143 -19.98 -10.10 -5.23
CA ASP A 143 -21.00 -10.40 -4.22
C ASP A 143 -20.92 -9.44 -3.03
N SER A 144 -19.71 -9.11 -2.53
CA SER A 144 -19.53 -8.12 -1.48
C SER A 144 -19.96 -6.70 -1.90
N LEU A 145 -19.71 -6.32 -3.16
CA LEU A 145 -20.15 -5.02 -3.69
C LEU A 145 -21.66 -4.96 -3.90
N LYS A 146 -22.28 -6.05 -4.36
CA LYS A 146 -23.74 -6.17 -4.45
C LYS A 146 -24.39 -6.13 -3.07
N ALA A 147 -23.83 -6.85 -2.10
CA ALA A 147 -24.26 -6.79 -0.72
C ALA A 147 -24.17 -5.36 -0.18
N ALA A 148 -23.04 -4.66 -0.38
CA ALA A 148 -22.87 -3.27 0.03
C ALA A 148 -23.90 -2.31 -0.59
N SER A 149 -24.25 -2.47 -1.87
CA SER A 149 -25.31 -1.66 -2.50
C SER A 149 -26.70 -1.92 -1.92
N SER A 150 -26.96 -3.12 -1.42
CA SER A 150 -28.25 -3.47 -0.80
C SER A 150 -28.41 -2.91 0.62
N VAL A 151 -27.33 -2.42 1.23
CA VAL A 151 -27.36 -1.81 2.57
C VAL A 151 -27.29 -0.28 2.52
N LEU A 152 -27.37 0.36 1.34
CA LEU A 152 -27.54 1.82 1.24
C LEU A 152 -29.03 2.18 1.34
N PRO A 153 -29.52 2.75 2.45
CA PRO A 153 -30.87 3.29 2.56
C PRO A 153 -30.84 4.76 2.10
N GLY A 154 -31.75 5.15 1.20
CA GLY A 154 -32.02 6.56 0.94
C GLY A 154 -31.58 7.05 -0.44
N GLN A 155 -32.44 6.80 -1.43
CA GLN A 155 -32.61 7.72 -2.57
C GLN A 155 -34.05 7.66 -3.14
N GLY A 156 -34.84 6.62 -2.81
CA GLY A 156 -36.24 6.49 -3.26
C GLY A 156 -37.29 7.19 -2.40
N ASP A 157 -37.07 7.29 -1.08
CA ASP A 157 -38.19 7.63 -0.17
C ASP A 157 -38.37 9.13 0.05
N SER A 158 -37.33 9.94 -0.16
CA SER A 158 -37.39 11.40 0.09
C SER A 158 -38.12 12.16 -1.03
N SER A 159 -38.02 11.71 -2.28
CA SER A 159 -38.72 12.35 -3.41
C SER A 159 -40.21 12.05 -3.42
N ALA A 160 -40.63 10.83 -3.05
CA ALA A 160 -42.05 10.49 -2.94
C ALA A 160 -42.75 11.30 -1.83
N LYS A 161 -42.08 11.49 -0.68
CA LYS A 161 -42.63 12.29 0.43
C LYS A 161 -42.66 13.79 0.14
N GLN A 162 -41.74 14.28 -0.69
CA GLN A 162 -41.69 15.70 -1.08
C GLN A 162 -42.78 16.06 -2.11
N LEU A 163 -43.12 15.14 -3.02
CA LEU A 163 -44.23 15.34 -3.96
C LEU A 163 -45.59 15.32 -3.24
N ASP A 164 -45.77 14.40 -2.29
CA ASP A 164 -46.98 14.33 -1.45
C ASP A 164 -47.15 15.59 -0.56
N ALA A 165 -46.04 16.13 -0.06
CA ALA A 165 -46.05 17.36 0.74
C ALA A 165 -46.28 18.65 -0.09
N LEU A 166 -46.00 18.62 -1.40
CA LEU A 166 -46.24 19.74 -2.31
C LEU A 166 -47.68 19.74 -2.85
N ASP A 167 -48.32 18.58 -3.00
CA ASP A 167 -49.70 18.44 -3.50
C ASP A 167 -50.76 18.84 -2.46
N VAL A 168 -50.48 18.66 -1.16
CA VAL A 168 -51.40 19.02 -0.06
C VAL A 168 -51.56 20.54 0.15
N ARG A 169 -50.69 21.38 -0.42
CA ARG A 169 -50.60 22.82 -0.09
C ARG A 169 -51.26 23.76 -1.09
N ALA A 170 -52.00 23.27 -2.08
CA ALA A 170 -52.69 24.11 -3.07
C ALA A 170 -54.21 24.23 -2.78
N PRO A 171 -54.67 25.21 -1.97
CA PRO A 171 -56.08 25.56 -1.95
C PRO A 171 -56.44 26.29 -3.26
N LEU A 172 -57.39 25.71 -3.98
CA LEU A 172 -58.00 26.24 -5.19
C LEU A 172 -58.54 27.65 -4.97
N SER A 173 -57.91 28.66 -5.58
CA SER A 173 -58.50 30.00 -5.76
C SER A 173 -59.02 30.14 -7.19
N ARG A 174 -60.34 30.37 -7.28
CA ARG A 174 -61.13 30.73 -8.47
C ARG A 174 -60.57 31.95 -9.20
#